data_AF-A0A9D7PUU9-F1
#
_entry.id   AF-A0A9D7PUU9-F1
#
_cell.length_a   1.000
_cell.length_b   1.000
_cell.length_c   1.000
_cell.angle_alpha   90.00
_cell.angle_beta   90.00
_cell.angle_gamma   90.00
#
_symmetry.space_group_name_H-M   'P 1'
#
loop_
_entity.id
_entity.type
_entity.pdbx_description
1 polymer ?
#
loop_
_entity_poly.entity_id
_entity_poly.type
_entity_poly.pdbx_seq_one_letter_code
_entity_poly.pdbx_strand_id
1 'polypeptide(L)'
;MLSIQELRFGSGGCTTANFGDSPATLRFKPSVTGNYTFNMTGGFSHVTIYNGEYNSAQPCTNFLGSTAYNGVAVQNPIVLNLSSCNIYTAVFFDVAGTVGTLTITPPSGGATFVHNPPVNPNYSLTYAAVNTTNNTISAVSATSNFTSLLVGNYCVYALYYYSGTANPPVFFNPVTFVGQTLSSLTGNGVCYQASSNCKPITVTQICSTSVTSTADDGPGTLRRAVTCNTENTLITFNSSVTQINLTSLLNISKNMTLQGISPTIRPTINTHSTGINISTGKVLSLQNVDIRYMGVQTLSGGGTLNITGTTLAKQ
;
A
#
# COMPACT_ATOMS: atom_id res chain seq x y z
N MET A 1 33.99 -16.66 17.92
CA MET A 1 32.87 -16.45 16.99
C MET A 1 32.82 -17.70 16.12
N LEU A 2 31.84 -18.58 16.31
CA LEU A 2 31.76 -19.88 15.63
C LEU A 2 31.31 -19.64 14.18
N SER A 3 32.22 -19.86 13.24
CA SER A 3 31.93 -19.85 11.80
C SER A 3 31.77 -21.29 11.33
N ILE A 4 30.63 -21.60 10.71
CA ILE A 4 30.33 -22.91 10.15
C ILE A 4 30.38 -22.75 8.63
N GLN A 5 31.28 -23.48 7.99
CA GLN A 5 31.35 -23.69 6.54
C GLN A 5 30.67 -25.01 6.20
N GLU A 6 30.20 -25.13 4.96
CA GLU A 6 29.49 -26.32 4.51
C GLU A 6 30.12 -26.94 3.27
N LEU A 7 30.38 -28.25 3.33
CA LEU A 7 31.05 -29.02 2.27
C LEU A 7 30.09 -30.03 1.63
N ARG A 8 30.17 -30.20 0.31
CA ARG A 8 29.68 -31.41 -0.38
C ARG A 8 30.85 -32.36 -0.69
N PHE A 9 30.63 -33.66 -0.50
CA PHE A 9 31.33 -34.76 -1.17
C PHE A 9 30.41 -35.29 -2.27
N GLY A 10 30.70 -35.06 -3.55
CA GLY A 10 29.93 -35.67 -4.64
C GLY A 10 28.40 -35.49 -4.50
N SER A 11 27.62 -36.34 -5.13
CA SER A 11 26.16 -36.21 -5.24
C SER A 11 25.40 -36.30 -3.90
N GLY A 12 25.21 -35.16 -3.21
CA GLY A 12 23.95 -34.89 -2.50
C GLY A 12 23.97 -34.41 -1.04
N GLY A 13 25.09 -34.43 -0.33
CA GLY A 13 25.11 -34.11 1.11
C GLY A 13 25.45 -32.65 1.46
N CYS A 14 24.88 -32.14 2.55
CA CYS A 14 25.36 -30.95 3.25
C CYS A 14 26.03 -31.39 4.55
N THR A 15 27.23 -30.88 4.84
CA THR A 15 27.97 -31.18 6.08
C THR A 15 28.62 -29.92 6.61
N THR A 16 28.64 -29.74 7.93
CA THR A 16 29.20 -28.56 8.60
C THR A 16 30.65 -28.79 9.04
N ALA A 17 31.56 -27.87 8.74
CA ALA A 17 32.95 -27.86 9.19
C ALA A 17 33.39 -26.41 9.48
N ASN A 18 34.33 -26.19 10.41
CA ASN A 18 34.76 -24.84 10.80
C ASN A 18 36.20 -24.60 10.32
N PHE A 19 36.41 -23.58 9.50
CA PHE A 19 37.74 -23.24 8.97
C PHE A 19 38.17 -21.82 9.34
N GLY A 20 37.43 -21.12 10.21
CA GLY A 20 37.82 -19.80 10.71
C GLY A 20 37.54 -18.60 9.78
N ASP A 21 36.93 -18.79 8.61
CA ASP A 21 36.57 -17.67 7.72
C ASP A 21 35.36 -16.89 8.24
N SER A 22 35.22 -15.62 7.83
CA SER A 22 34.04 -14.81 8.15
C SER A 22 33.02 -14.89 7.01
N PRO A 23 31.74 -15.25 7.28
CA PRO A 23 30.72 -15.26 6.25
C PRO A 23 30.20 -13.84 6.00
N ALA A 24 30.04 -13.48 4.72
CA ALA A 24 29.22 -12.37 4.29
C ALA A 24 28.10 -12.88 3.36
N THR A 25 27.00 -12.12 3.27
CA THR A 25 25.80 -12.59 2.57
C THR A 25 25.30 -11.59 1.53
N LEU A 26 24.82 -12.13 0.41
CA LEU A 26 24.11 -11.41 -0.65
C LEU A 26 22.80 -12.13 -0.91
N ARG A 27 21.68 -11.45 -0.66
CA ARG A 27 20.39 -11.96 -1.08
C ARG A 27 20.16 -11.60 -2.54
N PHE A 28 19.52 -12.47 -3.31
CA PHE A 28 19.20 -12.21 -4.71
C PHE A 28 17.92 -12.93 -5.17
N LYS A 29 17.36 -12.48 -6.30
CA LYS A 29 16.12 -13.01 -6.90
C LYS A 29 16.30 -13.25 -8.41
N PRO A 30 16.10 -14.49 -8.90
CA PRO A 30 16.02 -14.82 -10.33
C PRO A 30 14.82 -14.17 -11.02
N SER A 31 15.02 -13.62 -12.23
CA SER A 31 13.93 -13.10 -13.06
C SER A 31 13.18 -14.19 -13.83
N VAL A 32 13.84 -15.31 -14.12
CA VAL A 32 13.30 -16.45 -14.88
C VAL A 32 13.70 -17.75 -14.20
N THR A 33 12.90 -18.80 -14.36
CA THR A 33 13.27 -20.14 -13.90
C THR A 33 14.31 -20.72 -14.84
N GLY A 34 15.40 -21.28 -14.31
CA GLY A 34 16.41 -21.94 -15.14
C GLY A 34 17.75 -22.12 -14.44
N ASN A 35 18.76 -22.47 -15.22
CA ASN A 35 20.11 -22.75 -14.72
C ASN A 35 20.90 -21.44 -14.57
N TYR A 36 21.26 -21.11 -13.34
CA TYR A 36 22.13 -19.98 -13.01
C TYR A 36 23.54 -20.49 -12.69
N THR A 37 24.54 -19.87 -13.32
CA THR A 37 25.96 -20.20 -13.13
C THR A 37 26.58 -19.23 -12.14
N PHE A 38 27.15 -19.74 -11.06
CA PHE A 38 27.85 -18.97 -10.03
C PHE A 38 29.34 -19.16 -10.22
N ASN A 39 30.03 -18.05 -10.50
CA ASN A 39 31.48 -18.03 -10.71
C ASN A 39 32.12 -17.08 -9.71
N MET A 40 33.12 -17.55 -8.96
CA MET A 40 33.94 -16.70 -8.10
C MET A 40 35.32 -16.44 -8.67
N THR A 41 35.86 -15.27 -8.37
CA THR A 41 37.25 -14.90 -8.61
C THR A 41 37.80 -14.10 -7.43
N GLY A 42 39.13 -14.03 -7.28
CA GLY A 42 39.78 -13.26 -6.22
C GLY A 42 39.81 -13.97 -4.88
N GLY A 43 39.65 -13.21 -3.79
CA GLY A 43 39.88 -13.63 -2.40
C GLY A 43 38.82 -14.51 -1.73
N PHE A 44 37.77 -14.91 -2.44
CA PHE A 44 36.75 -15.80 -1.86
C PHE A 44 37.27 -17.23 -1.78
N SER A 45 37.15 -17.85 -0.60
CA SER A 45 37.51 -19.26 -0.39
C SER A 45 36.44 -20.19 -0.97
N HIS A 46 35.15 -19.84 -0.78
CA HIS A 46 34.01 -20.53 -1.39
C HIS A 46 32.72 -19.71 -1.27
N VAL A 47 31.68 -20.13 -2.00
CA VAL A 47 30.34 -19.53 -2.01
C VAL A 47 29.32 -20.66 -1.91
N THR A 48 28.32 -20.44 -1.08
CA THR A 48 27.22 -21.37 -0.86
C THR A 48 25.89 -20.68 -1.12
N ILE A 49 24.99 -21.35 -1.82
CA ILE A 49 23.69 -20.83 -2.21
C ILE A 49 22.60 -21.56 -1.40
N TYR A 50 21.69 -20.78 -0.82
CA TYR A 50 20.57 -21.25 -0.01
C TYR A 50 19.23 -20.80 -0.60
N ASN A 51 18.19 -21.61 -0.40
CA ASN A 51 16.80 -21.29 -0.71
C ASN A 51 16.19 -20.51 0.47
N GLY A 52 16.15 -19.18 0.37
CA GLY A 52 15.76 -18.30 1.47
C GLY A 52 16.93 -17.79 2.32
N GLU A 53 16.66 -17.43 3.57
CA GLU A 53 17.62 -16.82 4.50
C GLU A 53 18.67 -17.84 5.01
N TYR A 54 19.91 -17.40 5.19
CA TYR A 54 20.98 -18.23 5.76
C TYR A 54 20.84 -18.34 7.29
N ASN A 55 20.84 -19.57 7.82
CA ASN A 55 20.84 -19.84 9.27
C ASN A 55 22.14 -20.53 9.68
N SER A 56 23.06 -19.80 10.29
CA SER A 56 24.36 -20.35 10.71
C SER A 56 24.26 -21.45 11.78
N ALA A 57 23.16 -21.54 12.54
CA ALA A 57 22.95 -22.61 13.52
C ALA A 57 22.44 -23.92 12.88
N GLN A 58 21.81 -23.83 11.71
CA GLN A 58 21.29 -24.99 10.96
C GLN A 58 21.47 -24.80 9.45
N PRO A 59 22.73 -24.68 8.96
CA PRO A 59 22.95 -24.15 7.62
C PRO A 59 22.49 -25.15 6.52
N CYS A 60 22.51 -26.44 6.80
CA CYS A 60 22.02 -27.47 5.88
C CYS A 60 20.51 -27.47 5.59
N THR A 61 19.69 -26.73 6.34
CA THR A 61 18.22 -26.82 6.26
C THR A 61 17.69 -26.40 4.89
N ASN A 62 18.31 -25.41 4.25
CA ASN A 62 17.87 -24.83 2.98
C ASN A 62 19.00 -24.71 1.96
N PHE A 63 20.05 -25.50 2.14
CA PHE A 63 21.21 -25.54 1.27
C PHE A 63 20.88 -26.06 -0.13
N LEU A 64 21.36 -25.37 -1.17
CA LEU A 64 21.19 -25.77 -2.57
C LEU A 64 22.48 -26.27 -3.19
N GLY A 65 23.59 -25.58 -2.96
CA GLY A 65 24.89 -25.99 -3.48
C GLY A 65 26.01 -25.03 -3.08
N SER A 66 27.25 -25.52 -3.15
CA SER A 66 28.45 -24.75 -2.82
C SER A 66 29.54 -25.03 -3.84
N THR A 67 30.43 -24.06 -4.04
CA THR A 67 31.69 -24.30 -4.75
C THR A 67 32.69 -25.09 -3.91
N ALA A 68 32.47 -25.25 -2.60
CA ALA A 68 33.33 -26.08 -1.76
C ALA A 68 33.06 -27.57 -2.03
N TYR A 69 34.11 -28.29 -2.41
CA TYR A 69 34.07 -29.68 -2.86
C TYR A 69 35.13 -30.52 -2.14
N ASN A 70 34.73 -31.68 -1.60
CA ASN A 70 35.63 -32.72 -1.08
C ASN A 70 36.61 -32.22 0.00
N GLY A 71 36.12 -31.46 0.98
CA GLY A 71 36.90 -31.08 2.16
C GLY A 71 37.83 -29.87 1.99
N VAL A 72 38.39 -29.64 0.79
CA VAL A 72 39.43 -28.63 0.55
C VAL A 72 39.42 -28.06 -0.89
N ALA A 73 38.82 -28.75 -1.87
CA ALA A 73 38.86 -28.34 -3.27
C ALA A 73 37.73 -27.35 -3.61
N VAL A 74 37.98 -26.44 -4.55
CA VAL A 74 36.96 -25.51 -5.05
C VAL A 74 36.49 -25.96 -6.43
N GLN A 75 35.24 -26.40 -6.54
CA GLN A 75 34.56 -26.58 -7.80
C GLN A 75 33.93 -25.25 -8.21
N ASN A 76 34.52 -24.59 -9.20
CA ASN A 76 34.05 -23.30 -9.71
C ASN A 76 34.14 -23.29 -11.25
N PRO A 77 33.07 -22.94 -11.98
CA PRO A 77 31.77 -22.49 -11.49
C PRO A 77 30.86 -23.64 -11.01
N ILE A 78 29.81 -23.29 -10.24
CA ILE A 78 28.66 -24.18 -9.99
C ILE A 78 27.44 -23.73 -10.78
N VAL A 79 26.57 -24.67 -11.14
CA VAL A 79 25.32 -24.40 -11.84
C VAL A 79 24.17 -24.93 -10.99
N LEU A 80 23.18 -24.08 -10.71
CA LEU A 80 21.98 -24.44 -9.95
C LEU A 80 20.73 -24.07 -10.73
N ASN A 81 19.74 -24.95 -10.71
CA ASN A 81 18.42 -24.64 -11.25
C ASN A 81 17.61 -23.88 -10.20
N LEU A 82 17.26 -22.63 -10.49
CA LEU A 82 16.53 -21.75 -9.59
C LEU A 82 15.17 -21.40 -10.18
N SER A 83 14.17 -21.24 -9.32
CA SER A 83 12.84 -20.78 -9.71
C SER A 83 12.79 -19.26 -9.75
N SER A 84 12.11 -18.71 -10.75
CA SER A 84 11.84 -17.28 -10.84
C SER A 84 11.15 -16.78 -9.57
N CYS A 85 11.48 -15.56 -9.20
CA CYS A 85 10.85 -14.85 -8.09
C CYS A 85 11.00 -15.43 -6.67
N ASN A 86 11.84 -16.45 -6.47
CA ASN A 86 12.22 -16.89 -5.12
C ASN A 86 13.43 -16.09 -4.61
N ILE A 87 13.48 -15.86 -3.29
CA ILE A 87 14.63 -15.23 -2.65
C ILE A 87 15.65 -16.31 -2.34
N TYR A 88 16.88 -16.09 -2.78
CA TYR A 88 18.03 -16.94 -2.49
C TYR A 88 19.08 -16.12 -1.74
N THR A 89 19.91 -16.79 -0.95
CA THR A 89 21.04 -16.17 -0.28
C THR A 89 22.33 -16.81 -0.77
N ALA A 90 23.23 -16.01 -1.34
CA ALA A 90 24.62 -16.39 -1.52
C ALA A 90 25.40 -16.01 -0.26
N VAL A 91 26.07 -16.98 0.35
CA VAL A 91 26.99 -16.79 1.47
C VAL A 91 28.39 -17.01 0.94
N PHE A 92 29.23 -16.00 1.03
CA PHE A 92 30.63 -16.07 0.62
C PHE A 92 31.51 -15.98 1.85
N PHE A 93 32.59 -16.74 1.79
CA PHE A 93 33.57 -16.84 2.85
C PHE A 93 34.87 -16.29 2.30
N ASP A 94 35.48 -15.39 3.06
CA ASP A 94 36.75 -14.76 2.71
C ASP A 94 37.85 -15.12 3.71
N VAL A 95 39.09 -15.02 3.22
CA VAL A 95 40.25 -14.89 4.10
C VAL A 95 40.39 -13.41 4.42
N ALA A 96 40.46 -13.07 5.71
CA ALA A 96 40.47 -11.68 6.18
C ALA A 96 41.46 -10.80 5.39
N GLY A 97 40.96 -9.68 4.85
CA GLY A 97 41.75 -8.69 4.10
C GLY A 97 41.86 -8.93 2.60
N THR A 98 41.11 -9.89 2.04
CA THR A 98 41.08 -10.14 0.59
C THR A 98 39.78 -9.67 -0.05
N VAL A 99 39.82 -9.33 -1.35
CA VAL A 99 38.64 -8.92 -2.13
C VAL A 99 38.32 -10.01 -3.15
N GLY A 100 37.09 -10.52 -3.12
CA GLY A 100 36.57 -11.46 -4.11
C GLY A 100 35.46 -10.84 -4.96
N THR A 101 35.17 -11.47 -6.10
CA THR A 101 34.04 -11.14 -6.96
C THR A 101 33.20 -12.39 -7.20
N LEU A 102 31.89 -12.28 -6.98
CA LEU A 102 30.92 -13.30 -7.35
C LEU A 102 30.16 -12.82 -8.58
N THR A 103 30.28 -13.56 -9.67
CA THR A 103 29.50 -13.37 -10.89
C THR A 103 28.37 -14.38 -10.91
N ILE A 104 27.12 -13.92 -11.03
CA ILE A 104 25.97 -14.79 -11.23
C ILE A 104 25.50 -14.60 -12.67
N THR A 105 25.66 -15.64 -13.49
CA THR A 105 25.27 -15.63 -14.90
C THR A 105 23.89 -16.28 -15.03
N PRO A 106 22.86 -15.51 -15.44
CA PRO A 106 21.53 -16.06 -15.65
C PRO A 106 21.45 -16.92 -16.93
N PRO A 107 20.41 -17.77 -17.08
CA PRO A 107 20.09 -18.37 -18.36
C PRO A 107 19.68 -17.29 -19.39
N SER A 108 19.65 -17.64 -20.67
CA SER A 108 19.24 -16.71 -21.74
C SER A 108 17.89 -16.06 -21.44
N GLY A 109 17.80 -14.73 -21.57
CA GLY A 109 16.62 -13.95 -21.22
C GLY A 109 16.39 -13.76 -19.70
N GLY A 110 17.30 -14.25 -18.85
CA GLY A 110 17.25 -14.09 -17.41
C GLY A 110 18.14 -12.99 -16.85
N ALA A 111 17.92 -12.66 -15.58
CA ALA A 111 18.74 -11.77 -14.76
C ALA A 111 18.73 -12.25 -13.30
N THR A 112 19.69 -11.77 -12.51
CA THR A 112 19.69 -11.85 -11.05
C THR A 112 19.65 -10.46 -10.44
N PHE A 113 18.75 -10.24 -9.49
CA PHE A 113 18.65 -8.95 -8.81
C PHE A 113 19.15 -9.07 -7.38
N VAL A 114 20.09 -8.21 -7.00
CA VAL A 114 20.57 -8.09 -5.62
C VAL A 114 19.44 -7.55 -4.72
N HIS A 115 19.14 -8.27 -3.65
CA HIS A 115 18.04 -8.06 -2.69
C HIS A 115 18.48 -7.30 -1.42
N ASN A 116 19.61 -6.61 -1.48
CA ASN A 116 19.98 -5.54 -0.55
C ASN A 116 20.46 -4.36 -1.41
N PRO A 117 19.73 -3.25 -1.53
CA PRO A 117 20.08 -2.26 -2.54
C PRO A 117 21.30 -1.43 -2.12
N PRO A 118 22.44 -1.49 -2.84
CA PRO A 118 22.96 -0.27 -3.43
C PRO A 118 22.00 0.20 -4.53
N VAL A 119 21.99 1.50 -4.79
CA VAL A 119 21.10 2.18 -5.74
C VAL A 119 21.10 1.46 -7.10
N ASN A 120 20.02 0.71 -7.40
CA ASN A 120 19.82 0.09 -8.71
C ASN A 120 18.90 1.00 -9.54
N PRO A 121 19.36 1.56 -10.68
CA PRO A 121 18.58 2.51 -11.47
C PRO A 121 17.32 1.89 -12.11
N ASN A 122 17.21 0.56 -12.17
CA ASN A 122 16.06 -0.13 -12.75
C ASN A 122 14.95 -0.44 -11.73
N TYR A 123 15.12 -0.02 -10.48
CA TYR A 123 14.15 -0.22 -9.42
C TYR A 123 13.81 1.10 -8.76
N SER A 124 12.54 1.25 -8.40
CA SER A 124 12.05 2.44 -7.71
C SER A 124 11.30 2.03 -6.46
N LEU A 125 11.20 2.98 -5.54
CA LEU A 125 10.41 2.86 -4.33
C LEU A 125 9.08 3.60 -4.54
N THR A 126 7.99 2.98 -4.12
CA THR A 126 6.70 3.63 -3.94
C THR A 126 6.09 3.16 -2.62
N TYR A 127 4.98 3.76 -2.22
CA TYR A 127 4.24 3.38 -1.03
C TYR A 127 2.83 2.98 -1.42
N ALA A 128 2.31 1.90 -0.86
CA ALA A 128 0.96 1.43 -1.12
C ALA A 128 0.15 1.40 0.20
N ALA A 129 -1.00 2.06 0.21
CA ALA A 129 -1.95 1.98 1.30
C ALA A 129 -2.94 0.83 1.05
N VAL A 130 -2.84 -0.22 1.85
CA VAL A 130 -3.72 -1.41 1.76
C VAL A 130 -4.84 -1.26 2.77
N ASN A 131 -6.10 -1.34 2.32
CA ASN A 131 -7.26 -1.31 3.20
C ASN A 131 -7.35 -2.62 3.98
N THR A 132 -7.38 -2.51 5.30
CA THR A 132 -7.33 -3.67 6.22
C THR A 132 -8.63 -4.48 6.26
N THR A 133 -9.74 -3.94 5.77
CA THR A 133 -11.03 -4.62 5.72
C THR A 133 -11.12 -5.58 4.54
N ASN A 134 -10.64 -5.17 3.36
CA ASN A 134 -10.78 -5.94 2.12
C ASN A 134 -9.44 -6.40 1.52
N ASN A 135 -8.32 -6.07 2.15
CA ASN A 135 -6.95 -6.39 1.73
C ASN A 135 -6.56 -5.89 0.32
N THR A 136 -7.25 -4.85 -0.18
CA THR A 136 -6.94 -4.25 -1.48
C THR A 136 -6.14 -2.96 -1.34
N ILE A 137 -5.27 -2.70 -2.31
CA ILE A 137 -4.52 -1.45 -2.42
C ILE A 137 -5.48 -0.33 -2.80
N SER A 138 -5.67 0.62 -1.90
CA SER A 138 -6.59 1.75 -2.10
C SER A 138 -5.92 2.96 -2.73
N ALA A 139 -4.61 3.10 -2.54
CA ALA A 139 -3.82 4.16 -3.17
C ALA A 139 -2.34 3.76 -3.23
N VAL A 140 -1.64 4.34 -4.20
CA VAL A 140 -0.18 4.33 -4.29
C VAL A 140 0.37 5.74 -4.31
N SER A 141 1.56 5.96 -3.77
CA SER A 141 2.19 7.28 -3.70
C SER A 141 3.70 7.15 -3.69
N ALA A 142 4.40 7.87 -4.57
CA ALA A 142 5.86 7.90 -4.56
C ALA A 142 6.44 8.68 -3.36
N THR A 143 5.64 9.55 -2.74
CA THR A 143 6.05 10.47 -1.67
C THR A 143 5.38 10.18 -0.33
N SER A 144 4.69 9.03 -0.19
CA SER A 144 3.88 8.69 0.98
C SER A 144 2.73 9.67 1.27
N ASN A 145 2.30 10.47 0.29
CA ASN A 145 1.13 11.32 0.44
C ASN A 145 -0.16 10.52 0.19
N PHE A 146 -0.97 10.39 1.23
CA PHE A 146 -2.24 9.65 1.25
C PHE A 146 -3.42 10.51 1.73
N THR A 147 -3.35 11.83 1.59
CA THR A 147 -4.41 12.75 2.06
C THR A 147 -5.74 12.58 1.32
N SER A 148 -5.75 11.89 0.18
CA SER A 148 -6.95 11.55 -0.59
C SER A 148 -7.61 10.23 -0.18
N LEU A 149 -7.04 9.48 0.77
CA LEU A 149 -7.66 8.25 1.25
C LEU A 149 -9.03 8.54 1.88
N LEU A 150 -9.99 7.66 1.60
CA LEU A 150 -11.28 7.69 2.26
C LEU A 150 -11.15 7.23 3.72
N VAL A 151 -12.17 7.54 4.52
CA VAL A 151 -12.28 7.08 5.91
C VAL A 151 -12.12 5.57 5.98
N GLY A 152 -11.28 5.09 6.89
CA GLY A 152 -11.00 3.67 7.04
C GLY A 152 -9.66 3.38 7.70
N ASN A 153 -9.35 2.09 7.82
CA ASN A 153 -8.11 1.58 8.39
C ASN A 153 -7.23 1.02 7.29
N TYR A 154 -5.99 1.49 7.22
CA TYR A 154 -5.03 1.09 6.21
C TYR A 154 -3.70 0.70 6.82
N CYS A 155 -2.95 -0.10 6.08
CA CYS A 155 -1.61 -0.56 6.39
C CYS A 155 -0.74 -0.13 5.21
N VAL A 156 0.16 0.83 5.46
CA VAL A 156 1.03 1.40 4.43
C VAL A 156 2.32 0.60 4.34
N TYR A 157 2.57 0.04 3.16
CA TYR A 157 3.79 -0.70 2.84
C TYR A 157 4.69 0.11 1.93
N ALA A 158 6.00 -0.01 2.12
CA ALA A 158 6.98 0.42 1.12
C ALA A 158 7.11 -0.69 0.08
N LEU A 159 7.00 -0.36 -1.21
CA LEU A 159 7.11 -1.29 -2.33
C LEU A 159 8.32 -0.93 -3.18
N TYR A 160 9.33 -1.78 -3.18
CA TYR A 160 10.37 -1.76 -4.21
C TYR A 160 9.86 -2.51 -5.43
N TYR A 161 9.89 -1.88 -6.60
CA TYR A 161 9.35 -2.48 -7.83
C TYR A 161 10.26 -2.19 -9.03
N TYR A 162 10.18 -3.05 -10.03
CA TYR A 162 10.90 -2.86 -11.29
C TYR A 162 10.30 -1.69 -12.07
N SER A 163 11.12 -0.67 -12.32
CA SER A 163 10.77 0.55 -13.06
C SER A 163 11.65 0.79 -14.28
N GLY A 164 12.57 -0.12 -14.57
CA GLY A 164 13.44 -0.06 -15.74
C GLY A 164 12.72 -0.28 -17.07
N THR A 165 13.44 -0.07 -18.17
CA THR A 165 12.93 -0.19 -19.55
C THR A 165 13.28 -1.52 -20.22
N ALA A 166 14.07 -2.38 -19.58
CA ALA A 166 14.52 -3.66 -20.12
C ALA A 166 13.53 -4.79 -19.80
N ASN A 167 13.03 -5.48 -20.81
CA ASN A 167 12.13 -6.63 -20.64
C ASN A 167 12.89 -7.93 -20.94
N PRO A 168 12.91 -8.94 -20.04
CA PRO A 168 12.26 -9.01 -18.71
C PRO A 168 13.12 -8.43 -17.55
N PRO A 169 12.50 -7.94 -16.45
CA PRO A 169 11.08 -8.01 -16.11
C PRO A 169 10.23 -6.98 -16.88
N VAL A 170 8.94 -7.25 -17.03
CA VAL A 170 8.02 -6.29 -17.63
C VAL A 170 7.90 -5.08 -16.70
N PHE A 171 7.92 -3.87 -17.27
CA PHE A 171 7.65 -2.64 -16.55
C PHE A 171 6.20 -2.63 -16.02
N PHE A 172 6.02 -2.26 -14.75
CA PHE A 172 4.71 -2.09 -14.16
C PHE A 172 4.55 -0.67 -13.61
N ASN A 173 3.47 0.00 -14.02
CA ASN A 173 3.09 1.29 -13.46
C ASN A 173 2.36 1.07 -12.11
N PRO A 174 2.86 1.61 -10.98
CA PRO A 174 2.22 1.43 -9.68
C PRO A 174 0.76 1.86 -9.61
N VAL A 175 0.32 2.79 -10.45
CA VAL A 175 -1.10 3.22 -10.50
C VAL A 175 -2.02 2.04 -10.81
N THR A 176 -1.54 1.05 -11.57
CA THR A 176 -2.30 -0.17 -11.91
C THR A 176 -2.49 -1.10 -10.72
N PHE A 177 -1.79 -0.88 -9.60
CA PHE A 177 -1.91 -1.72 -8.40
C PHE A 177 -3.19 -1.42 -7.62
N VAL A 178 -3.80 -0.24 -7.81
CA VAL A 178 -5.01 0.16 -7.10
C VAL A 178 -6.17 -0.78 -7.45
N GLY A 179 -6.87 -1.25 -6.43
CA GLY A 179 -7.95 -2.25 -6.53
C GLY A 179 -7.48 -3.71 -6.47
N GLN A 180 -6.17 -3.97 -6.55
CA GLN A 180 -5.59 -5.32 -6.45
C GLN A 180 -5.16 -5.64 -5.01
N THR A 181 -4.98 -6.92 -4.69
CA THR A 181 -4.30 -7.33 -3.45
C THR A 181 -2.79 -7.43 -3.71
N LEU A 182 -1.96 -7.36 -2.67
CA LEU A 182 -0.52 -7.62 -2.83
C LEU A 182 -0.28 -9.04 -3.41
N SER A 183 -1.03 -10.04 -2.95
CA SER A 183 -0.92 -11.41 -3.47
C SER A 183 -1.26 -11.54 -4.96
N SER A 184 -2.26 -10.80 -5.46
CA SER A 184 -2.61 -10.84 -6.89
C SER A 184 -1.55 -10.19 -7.76
N LEU A 185 -0.83 -9.18 -7.27
CA LEU A 185 0.31 -8.60 -7.98
C LEU A 185 1.39 -9.67 -8.23
N THR A 186 1.72 -10.48 -7.24
CA THR A 186 2.68 -11.58 -7.40
C THR A 186 2.18 -12.62 -8.42
N GLY A 187 0.90 -13.00 -8.34
CA GLY A 187 0.27 -13.93 -9.30
C GLY A 187 0.28 -13.42 -10.75
N ASN A 188 0.22 -12.10 -10.93
CA ASN A 188 0.27 -11.43 -12.23
C ASN A 188 1.71 -11.19 -12.74
N GLY A 189 2.72 -11.73 -12.07
CA GLY A 189 4.12 -11.60 -12.48
C GLY A 189 4.75 -10.24 -12.18
N VAL A 190 4.13 -9.42 -11.31
CA VAL A 190 4.72 -8.14 -10.88
C VAL A 190 5.95 -8.42 -10.02
N CYS A 191 7.11 -7.99 -10.51
CA CYS A 191 8.36 -8.08 -9.75
C CYS A 191 8.45 -6.92 -8.75
N TYR A 192 7.89 -7.13 -7.56
CA TYR A 192 7.99 -6.20 -6.44
C TYR A 192 8.43 -6.90 -5.15
N GLN A 193 8.76 -6.09 -4.15
CA GLN A 193 8.98 -6.47 -2.77
C GLN A 193 8.32 -5.45 -1.85
N ALA A 194 7.38 -5.92 -1.03
CA ALA A 194 6.83 -5.12 0.06
C ALA A 194 7.77 -5.14 1.29
N SER A 195 7.72 -4.08 2.08
CA SER A 195 8.29 -4.06 3.43
C SER A 195 7.71 -5.19 4.29
N SER A 196 8.54 -5.78 5.14
CA SER A 196 8.12 -6.88 6.04
C SER A 196 7.16 -6.43 7.14
N ASN A 197 7.18 -5.14 7.46
CA ASN A 197 6.23 -4.47 8.35
C ASN A 197 5.42 -3.43 7.55
N CYS A 198 4.35 -2.92 8.17
CA CYS A 198 3.61 -1.78 7.65
C CYS A 198 3.44 -0.71 8.72
N LYS A 199 3.16 0.51 8.27
CA LYS A 199 2.68 1.59 9.14
C LYS A 199 1.14 1.56 9.17
N PRO A 200 0.50 1.22 10.29
CA PRO A 200 -0.95 1.34 10.39
C PRO A 200 -1.34 2.83 10.39
N ILE A 201 -2.36 3.18 9.63
CA ILE A 201 -2.99 4.49 9.62
C ILE A 201 -4.51 4.32 9.71
N THR A 202 -5.12 5.18 10.52
CA THR A 202 -6.59 5.31 10.58
C THR A 202 -6.93 6.68 10.04
N VAL A 203 -7.63 6.70 8.91
CA VAL A 203 -8.20 7.92 8.35
C VAL A 203 -9.54 8.12 9.03
N THR A 204 -9.59 9.05 9.97
CA THR A 204 -10.83 9.46 10.62
C THR A 204 -11.53 10.51 9.78
N GLN A 205 -12.85 10.49 9.82
CA GLN A 205 -13.63 11.59 9.27
C GLN A 205 -13.55 12.76 10.23
N ILE A 206 -13.13 13.93 9.75
CA ILE A 206 -13.35 15.17 10.50
C ILE A 206 -14.79 15.61 10.22
N CYS A 207 -15.67 15.46 11.21
CA CYS A 207 -17.00 16.03 11.14
C CYS A 207 -16.90 17.52 11.41
N SER A 208 -17.04 18.34 10.37
CA SER A 208 -17.22 19.78 10.55
C SER A 208 -18.68 20.06 10.88
N THR A 209 -18.92 20.95 11.83
CA THR A 209 -20.23 21.58 12.03
C THR A 209 -20.42 22.79 11.13
N SER A 210 -19.38 23.25 10.43
CA SER A 210 -19.47 24.35 9.46
C SER A 210 -19.41 23.82 8.03
N VAL A 211 -20.41 24.21 7.23
CA VAL A 211 -20.46 23.98 5.79
C VAL A 211 -19.66 25.07 5.08
N THR A 212 -18.62 24.66 4.36
CA THR A 212 -17.66 25.55 3.68
C THR A 212 -17.63 25.35 2.17
N SER A 213 -18.34 24.35 1.65
CA SER A 213 -18.40 24.00 0.24
C SER A 213 -19.85 24.00 -0.27
N THR A 214 -20.03 24.45 -1.51
CA THR A 214 -21.30 24.42 -2.24
C THR A 214 -21.55 23.10 -2.98
N ALA A 215 -20.57 22.19 -2.99
CA ALA A 215 -20.69 20.86 -3.59
C ALA A 215 -21.71 19.98 -2.84
N ASP A 216 -22.28 18.99 -3.53
CA ASP A 216 -23.27 18.08 -2.94
C ASP A 216 -22.66 17.12 -1.90
N ASP A 217 -21.47 16.57 -2.17
CA ASP A 217 -20.77 15.63 -1.29
C ASP A 217 -19.25 15.89 -1.25
N GLY A 218 -18.58 15.32 -0.25
CA GLY A 218 -17.16 15.48 0.01
C GLY A 218 -16.87 16.38 1.22
N PRO A 219 -15.59 16.66 1.51
CA PRO A 219 -15.19 17.50 2.62
C PRO A 219 -15.85 18.89 2.59
N GLY A 220 -16.32 19.37 3.75
CA GLY A 220 -16.91 20.71 3.90
C GLY A 220 -18.33 20.88 3.36
N THR A 221 -18.97 19.83 2.82
CA THR A 221 -20.34 19.90 2.28
C THR A 221 -21.41 19.70 3.35
N LEU A 222 -22.64 20.14 3.07
CA LEU A 222 -23.80 19.92 3.95
C LEU A 222 -24.09 18.44 4.16
N ARG A 223 -24.06 17.64 3.09
CA ARG A 223 -24.29 16.18 3.18
C ARG A 223 -23.31 15.53 4.15
N ARG A 224 -22.04 15.93 4.08
CA ARG A 224 -21.01 15.45 5.00
C ARG A 224 -21.25 15.88 6.43
N ALA A 225 -21.64 17.14 6.66
CA ALA A 225 -21.97 17.63 7.98
C ALA A 225 -23.16 16.86 8.59
N VAL A 226 -24.24 16.66 7.83
CA VAL A 226 -25.44 15.94 8.27
C VAL A 226 -25.12 14.47 8.62
N THR A 227 -24.39 13.78 7.75
CA THR A 227 -24.11 12.34 7.91
C THR A 227 -23.11 12.05 9.01
N CYS A 228 -22.12 12.93 9.21
CA CYS A 228 -21.01 12.68 10.14
C CYS A 228 -21.34 13.05 11.58
N ASN A 229 -22.00 14.20 11.80
CA ASN A 229 -22.20 14.73 13.15
C ASN A 229 -23.18 13.89 13.99
N THR A 230 -23.25 14.13 15.29
CA THR A 230 -24.07 13.36 16.25
C THR A 230 -25.45 14.00 16.48
N GLU A 231 -26.28 13.36 17.31
CA GLU A 231 -27.58 13.89 17.73
C GLU A 231 -27.49 15.29 18.32
N ASN A 232 -28.52 16.11 18.05
CA ASN A 232 -28.69 17.50 18.49
C ASN A 232 -27.57 18.46 18.03
N THR A 233 -26.87 18.15 16.93
CA THR A 233 -25.79 19.02 16.43
C THR A 233 -26.34 20.26 15.73
N LEU A 234 -25.71 21.40 16.00
CA LEU A 234 -25.88 22.63 15.25
C LEU A 234 -24.90 22.67 14.07
N ILE A 235 -25.42 22.74 12.85
CA ILE A 235 -24.66 22.91 11.61
C ILE A 235 -24.81 24.35 11.14
N THR A 236 -23.70 25.05 10.92
CA THR A 236 -23.64 26.42 10.44
C THR A 236 -23.09 26.51 9.02
N PHE A 237 -23.27 27.65 8.36
CA PHE A 237 -22.76 27.88 7.01
C PHE A 237 -21.71 29.00 7.02
N ASN A 238 -20.62 28.79 6.29
CA ASN A 238 -19.65 29.84 6.02
C ASN A 238 -20.29 30.95 5.15
N SER A 239 -19.86 32.20 5.32
CA SER A 239 -20.37 33.34 4.55
C SER A 239 -20.21 33.21 3.04
N SER A 240 -19.28 32.39 2.55
CA SER A 240 -19.11 32.08 1.13
C SER A 240 -20.16 31.11 0.57
N VAL A 241 -20.85 30.36 1.42
CA VAL A 241 -21.85 29.37 1.01
C VAL A 241 -23.22 30.03 0.95
N THR A 242 -23.58 30.51 -0.23
CA THR A 242 -24.89 31.14 -0.47
C THR A 242 -25.93 30.18 -1.05
N GLN A 243 -25.48 29.10 -1.69
CA GLN A 243 -26.34 28.13 -2.35
C GLN A 243 -25.70 26.74 -2.37
N ILE A 244 -26.52 25.70 -2.18
CA ILE A 244 -26.15 24.29 -2.32
C ILE A 244 -27.16 23.62 -3.24
N ASN A 245 -26.70 22.81 -4.18
CA ASN A 245 -27.57 22.04 -5.07
C ASN A 245 -27.46 20.56 -4.70
N LEU A 246 -28.55 20.00 -4.16
CA LEU A 246 -28.60 18.58 -3.84
C LEU A 246 -28.83 17.75 -5.10
N THR A 247 -27.93 16.82 -5.38
CA THR A 247 -28.03 15.90 -6.54
C THR A 247 -28.66 14.55 -6.18
N SER A 248 -28.78 14.26 -4.89
CA SER A 248 -29.40 13.05 -4.35
C SER A 248 -30.12 13.32 -3.02
N LEU A 249 -30.94 12.36 -2.56
CA LEU A 249 -31.74 12.51 -1.34
C LEU A 249 -30.85 12.81 -0.13
N LEU A 250 -31.14 13.86 0.62
CA LEU A 250 -30.45 14.16 1.88
C LEU A 250 -31.24 13.58 3.05
N ASN A 251 -30.70 12.53 3.66
CA ASN A 251 -31.32 11.86 4.81
C ASN A 251 -30.91 12.53 6.12
N ILE A 252 -31.91 12.99 6.88
CA ILE A 252 -31.77 13.49 8.24
C ILE A 252 -32.15 12.36 9.20
N SER A 253 -31.13 11.62 9.65
CA SER A 253 -31.31 10.48 10.54
C SER A 253 -31.09 10.80 12.02
N LYS A 254 -30.86 12.07 12.35
CA LYS A 254 -30.50 12.57 13.69
C LYS A 254 -31.23 13.90 13.91
N ASN A 255 -31.51 14.23 15.17
CA ASN A 255 -31.95 15.57 15.53
C ASN A 255 -30.83 16.55 15.21
N MET A 256 -31.13 17.63 14.49
CA MET A 256 -30.13 18.64 14.15
C MET A 256 -30.75 19.98 13.79
N THR A 257 -29.93 21.02 13.88
CA THR A 257 -30.29 22.38 13.48
C THR A 257 -29.39 22.81 12.34
N LEU A 258 -29.97 23.29 11.23
CA LEU A 258 -29.24 24.02 10.18
C LEU A 258 -29.45 25.52 10.43
N GLN A 259 -28.35 26.23 10.71
CA GLN A 259 -28.38 27.66 11.00
C GLN A 259 -27.57 28.44 9.97
N GLY A 260 -28.27 29.25 9.18
CA GLY A 260 -27.65 30.21 8.28
C GLY A 260 -26.98 31.36 9.04
N ILE A 261 -26.27 32.21 8.31
CA ILE A 261 -25.38 33.22 8.89
C ILE A 261 -26.18 34.28 9.64
N SER A 262 -27.25 34.79 9.02
CA SER A 262 -28.10 35.82 9.60
C SER A 262 -29.49 35.81 8.94
N PRO A 263 -30.49 36.51 9.51
CA PRO A 263 -31.81 36.65 8.88
C PRO A 263 -31.79 37.28 7.48
N THR A 264 -30.71 37.97 7.10
CA THR A 264 -30.52 38.62 5.79
C THR A 264 -29.57 37.86 4.86
N ILE A 265 -28.75 36.96 5.38
CA ILE A 265 -27.81 36.13 4.61
C ILE A 265 -28.16 34.67 4.88
N ARG A 266 -29.09 34.17 4.06
CA ARG A 266 -29.68 32.84 4.19
C ARG A 266 -29.18 31.94 3.07
N PRO A 267 -28.38 30.90 3.36
CA PRO A 267 -27.99 29.93 2.34
C PRO A 267 -29.25 29.25 1.79
N THR A 268 -29.30 29.07 0.47
CA THR A 268 -30.40 28.36 -0.19
C THR A 268 -30.00 26.92 -0.49
N ILE A 269 -30.76 25.96 0.03
CA ILE A 269 -30.65 24.54 -0.31
C ILE A 269 -31.63 24.26 -1.45
N ASN A 270 -31.09 24.09 -2.66
CA ASN A 270 -31.87 23.66 -3.81
C ASN A 270 -32.00 22.14 -3.84
N THR A 271 -33.23 21.68 -3.97
CA THR A 271 -33.58 20.27 -4.13
C THR A 271 -34.11 20.06 -5.55
N HIS A 272 -33.57 19.08 -6.28
CA HIS A 272 -33.97 18.75 -7.65
C HIS A 272 -35.02 17.63 -7.67
N SER A 273 -34.73 16.47 -8.26
CA SER A 273 -35.61 15.28 -8.23
C SER A 273 -35.65 14.61 -6.86
N THR A 274 -34.72 14.99 -5.97
CA THR A 274 -34.55 14.41 -4.64
C THR A 274 -34.68 15.49 -3.57
N GLY A 275 -35.57 15.29 -2.62
CA GLY A 275 -35.81 16.21 -1.51
C GLY A 275 -34.88 15.99 -0.31
N ILE A 276 -35.32 16.49 0.83
CA ILE A 276 -34.78 16.14 2.15
C ILE A 276 -35.74 15.13 2.78
N ASN A 277 -35.20 14.01 3.28
CA ASN A 277 -35.97 12.99 3.99
C ASN A 277 -35.65 13.06 5.48
N ILE A 278 -36.64 13.29 6.32
CA ILE A 278 -36.49 13.32 7.77
C ILE A 278 -36.98 11.99 8.33
N SER A 279 -36.07 11.20 8.90
CA SER A 279 -36.39 9.88 9.46
C SER A 279 -37.42 9.99 10.58
N THR A 280 -38.28 8.98 10.71
CA THR A 280 -39.32 8.92 11.76
C THR A 280 -38.72 9.13 13.15
N GLY A 281 -39.35 10.01 13.94
CA GLY A 281 -38.89 10.36 15.28
C GLY A 281 -37.69 11.30 15.33
N LYS A 282 -37.22 11.83 14.19
CA LYS A 282 -36.15 12.82 14.12
C LYS A 282 -36.68 14.21 13.84
N VAL A 283 -35.95 15.22 14.30
CA VAL A 283 -36.29 16.63 14.13
C VAL A 283 -35.21 17.35 13.33
N LEU A 284 -35.59 17.97 12.21
CA LEU A 284 -34.78 18.96 11.51
C LEU A 284 -35.26 20.35 11.91
N SER A 285 -34.39 21.16 12.50
CA SER A 285 -34.66 22.57 12.76
C SER A 285 -33.94 23.44 11.73
N LEU A 286 -34.64 24.39 11.11
CA LEU A 286 -34.07 25.35 10.17
C LEU A 286 -34.13 26.75 10.77
N GLN A 287 -33.01 27.45 10.78
CA GLN A 287 -32.91 28.84 11.26
C GLN A 287 -32.15 29.68 10.24
N ASN A 288 -32.83 30.64 9.61
CA ASN A 288 -32.24 31.50 8.58
C ASN A 288 -31.63 30.72 7.39
N VAL A 289 -32.24 29.61 6.98
CA VAL A 289 -31.81 28.79 5.84
C VAL A 289 -33.00 28.66 4.89
N ASP A 290 -32.83 28.99 3.62
CA ASP A 290 -33.92 28.84 2.66
C ASP A 290 -33.86 27.45 2.02
N ILE A 291 -35.03 26.81 1.85
CA ILE A 291 -35.15 25.61 1.02
C ILE A 291 -35.94 26.01 -0.21
N ARG A 292 -35.33 25.79 -1.37
CA ARG A 292 -35.96 26.03 -2.66
C ARG A 292 -36.07 24.72 -3.41
N TYR A 293 -37.23 24.54 -4.01
CA TYR A 293 -37.50 23.37 -4.80
C TYR A 293 -37.53 23.65 -6.29
N MET A 294 -37.14 22.64 -7.09
CA MET A 294 -37.16 22.70 -8.55
C MET A 294 -37.94 21.53 -9.21
N GLY A 295 -38.80 20.78 -8.49
CA GLY A 295 -39.54 19.58 -8.99
C GLY A 295 -40.98 19.34 -8.46
N VAL A 296 -41.36 18.09 -8.07
CA VAL A 296 -42.66 17.64 -7.45
C VAL A 296 -42.75 17.44 -5.90
N GLN A 297 -41.71 17.06 -5.14
CA GLN A 297 -41.70 17.03 -3.66
C GLN A 297 -40.35 17.45 -3.01
N THR A 298 -40.37 18.45 -2.11
CA THR A 298 -39.18 19.06 -1.47
C THR A 298 -38.74 18.37 -0.17
N LEU A 299 -39.72 17.86 0.59
CA LEU A 299 -39.56 17.32 1.94
C LEU A 299 -40.38 16.03 2.05
N SER A 300 -39.79 15.00 2.64
CA SER A 300 -40.37 13.68 2.79
C SER A 300 -39.99 13.06 4.15
N GLY A 301 -40.61 11.93 4.47
CA GLY A 301 -40.33 11.17 5.70
C GLY A 301 -41.37 11.36 6.80
N GLY A 302 -41.21 10.60 7.89
CA GLY A 302 -42.11 10.61 9.05
C GLY A 302 -41.61 11.44 10.24
N GLY A 303 -40.52 12.19 10.06
CA GLY A 303 -39.97 13.08 11.08
C GLY A 303 -40.61 14.46 11.11
N THR A 304 -40.11 15.32 12.00
CA THR A 304 -40.62 16.68 12.24
C THR A 304 -39.69 17.72 11.62
N LEU A 305 -40.27 18.70 10.93
CA LEU A 305 -39.58 19.91 10.49
C LEU A 305 -39.98 21.09 11.36
N ASN A 306 -39.01 21.72 12.02
CA ASN A 306 -39.18 22.96 12.76
C ASN A 306 -38.54 24.11 11.98
N ILE A 307 -39.31 25.18 11.75
CA ILE A 307 -38.81 26.37 11.06
C ILE A 307 -38.83 27.54 12.04
N THR A 308 -37.68 28.18 12.23
CA THR A 308 -37.53 29.39 13.06
C THR A 308 -36.78 30.49 12.29
N GLY A 309 -36.93 31.74 12.73
CA GLY A 309 -36.33 32.90 12.05
C GLY A 309 -37.02 33.27 10.74
N THR A 310 -36.28 33.90 9.82
CA THR A 310 -36.82 34.37 8.52
C THR A 310 -36.67 33.33 7.40
N THR A 311 -36.63 32.05 7.75
CA THR A 311 -36.52 30.93 6.79
C THR A 311 -37.72 30.90 5.83
N LEU A 312 -37.46 30.90 4.52
CA LEU A 312 -38.47 30.62 3.51
C LEU A 312 -38.32 29.16 3.04
N ALA A 313 -39.29 28.32 3.43
CA ALA A 313 -39.54 27.07 2.75
C ALA A 313 -40.51 27.37 1.59
N LYS A 314 -39.98 27.61 0.39
CA LYS A 314 -40.82 27.70 -0.81
C LYS A 314 -41.10 26.29 -1.29
N GLN A 315 -42.33 25.82 -1.03
CA GLN A 315 -42.88 24.63 -1.69
C GLN A 315 -43.00 24.89 -3.18
#